data_AF-A0AAD6GYH0-F1
#
_entry.id   AF-A0AAD6GYH0-F1
#
_cell.length_a   1.000
_cell.length_b   1.000
_cell.length_c   1.000
_cell.angle_alpha   90.00
_cell.angle_beta   90.00
_cell.angle_gamma   90.00
#
_symmetry.space_group_name_H-M   'P 1'
#
loop_
_entity.id
_entity.type
_entity.pdbx_description
1 polymer ?
#
loop_
_entity_poly.entity_id
_entity_poly.type
_entity_poly.pdbx_seq_one_letter_code
_entity_poly.pdbx_strand_id
1 'polypeptide(L)'
;MTRNGGLHKENNNEVPQAIAGALQAAGQWRTNAANGPPLDAPPMFNSDPSQMPEDADSPFKEAASYSVTKRGNHPRSGQKVPPSSYDLMVSYDSFNFQHLISPRPYLMIAGSDAQNLHFSRDAVAAAREPRELFVVDGKNHFDLYDDLTVSGPKLVNYFGKNL
;
A
#
# COMPACT_ATOMS: atom_id res chain seq x y z
N MET A 1 2.94 -7.48 0.14
CA MET A 1 3.62 -8.64 -0.48
C MET A 1 4.68 -9.29 0.41
N THR A 2 5.17 -8.63 1.47
CA THR A 2 6.23 -9.18 2.33
C THR A 2 5.81 -10.44 3.10
N ARG A 3 4.50 -10.57 3.40
CA ARG A 3 3.89 -11.74 4.06
C ARG A 3 3.01 -12.58 3.12
N ASN A 4 2.33 -11.93 2.18
CA ASN A 4 1.26 -12.52 1.37
C ASN A 4 1.59 -12.56 -0.13
N GLY A 5 1.02 -13.52 -0.84
CA GLY A 5 1.33 -13.88 -2.23
C GLY A 5 0.93 -12.88 -3.32
N GLY A 6 0.32 -11.73 -2.99
CA GLY A 6 0.00 -10.70 -3.99
C GLY A 6 -0.86 -9.57 -3.47
N LEU A 7 -1.18 -8.63 -4.36
CA LEU A 7 -2.13 -7.52 -4.12
C LEU A 7 -3.59 -7.91 -4.32
N HIS A 8 -3.84 -9.05 -4.96
CA HIS A 8 -5.19 -9.54 -5.23
C HIS A 8 -5.74 -10.29 -4.03
N LYS A 9 -7.07 -10.24 -3.84
CA LYS A 9 -7.75 -10.83 -2.68
C LYS A 9 -7.50 -12.34 -2.58
N GLU A 10 -7.52 -13.03 -3.70
CA GLU A 10 -7.25 -14.46 -3.85
C GLU A 10 -5.82 -14.85 -3.42
N ASN A 11 -4.88 -13.91 -3.52
CA ASN A 11 -3.48 -14.09 -3.16
C ASN A 11 -3.15 -13.54 -1.76
N ASN A 12 -4.17 -13.13 -1.00
CA ASN A 12 -4.01 -12.56 0.34
C ASN A 12 -3.81 -13.65 1.44
N ASN A 13 -3.02 -14.67 1.12
CA ASN A 13 -2.66 -15.74 2.04
C ASN A 13 -1.17 -15.66 2.38
N GLU A 14 -0.82 -16.03 3.61
CA GLU A 14 0.57 -16.09 4.05
C GLU A 14 1.36 -17.11 3.22
N VAL A 15 2.54 -16.69 2.74
CA VAL A 15 3.43 -17.55 1.95
C VAL A 15 4.71 -17.78 2.77
N PRO A 16 4.91 -18.97 3.37
CA PRO A 16 6.06 -19.24 4.24
C PRO A 16 7.40 -18.92 3.59
N GLN A 17 7.55 -19.18 2.29
CA GLN A 17 8.76 -18.89 1.52
C GLN A 17 8.98 -17.39 1.35
N ALA A 18 7.92 -16.60 1.15
CA ALA A 18 8.03 -15.14 1.06
C ALA A 18 8.45 -14.54 2.41
N ILE A 19 7.85 -15.04 3.50
CA ILE A 19 8.19 -14.65 4.88
C ILE A 19 9.66 -14.98 5.17
N ALA A 20 10.07 -16.23 4.94
CA ALA A 20 11.45 -16.67 5.19
C ALA A 20 12.46 -15.85 4.36
N GLY A 21 12.17 -15.64 3.08
CA GLY A 21 13.01 -14.82 2.19
C GLY A 21 13.12 -13.37 2.64
N ALA A 22 12.02 -12.75 3.06
CA ALA A 22 12.00 -11.39 3.59
C ALA A 22 12.82 -11.26 4.88
N LEU A 23 12.67 -12.20 5.81
CA LEU A 23 13.44 -12.23 7.07
C LEU A 23 14.93 -12.47 6.82
N GLN A 24 15.26 -13.35 5.87
CA GLN A 24 16.65 -13.60 5.46
C GLN A 24 17.27 -12.34 4.85
N ALA A 25 16.58 -11.68 3.92
CA ALA A 25 17.05 -10.43 3.31
C ALA A 25 17.25 -9.32 4.35
N ALA A 26 16.33 -9.18 5.30
CA ALA A 26 16.44 -8.23 6.40
C ALA A 26 17.66 -8.53 7.29
N GLY A 27 17.88 -9.80 7.66
CA GLY A 27 19.01 -10.23 8.47
C GLY A 27 20.36 -10.04 7.79
N GLN A 28 20.45 -10.38 6.50
CA GLN A 28 21.66 -10.15 5.69
C GLN A 28 21.98 -8.66 5.58
N TRP A 29 20.97 -7.83 5.30
CA TRP A 29 21.15 -6.37 5.21
C TRP A 29 21.70 -5.78 6.50
N ARG A 30 21.13 -6.14 7.66
CA ARG A 30 21.62 -5.67 8.97
C ARG A 30 23.07 -6.08 9.21
N THR A 31 23.40 -7.34 8.90
CA THR A 31 24.76 -7.87 9.06
C THR A 31 25.76 -7.11 8.18
N ASN A 32 25.40 -6.87 6.92
CA ASN A 32 26.27 -6.15 5.98
C ASN A 32 26.42 -4.68 6.37
N ALA A 33 25.33 -4.02 6.79
CA ALA A 33 25.36 -2.63 7.26
C ALA A 33 26.20 -2.47 8.54
N ALA A 34 26.25 -3.49 9.41
CA ALA A 34 27.07 -3.46 10.62
C ALA A 34 28.57 -3.68 10.34
N ASN A 35 28.89 -4.51 9.34
CA ASN A 35 30.27 -4.93 9.05
C ASN A 35 30.93 -4.16 7.89
N GLY A 36 30.18 -3.35 7.16
CA GLY A 36 30.61 -2.71 5.92
C GLY A 36 30.32 -1.21 5.86
N PRO A 37 30.68 -0.55 4.75
CA PRO A 37 30.31 0.84 4.51
C PRO A 37 28.77 0.98 4.38
N PRO A 38 28.23 2.21 4.54
CA PRO A 38 26.80 2.47 4.34
C PRO A 38 26.29 1.92 2.99
N LEU A 39 25.15 1.22 3.04
CA LEU A 39 24.52 0.62 1.87
C LEU A 39 23.34 1.46 1.39
N ASP A 40 23.28 1.68 0.08
CA ASP A 40 22.15 2.33 -0.58
C ASP A 40 20.97 1.35 -0.72
N ALA A 41 19.83 1.71 -0.16
CA ALA A 41 18.63 0.86 -0.24
C ALA A 41 18.22 0.61 -1.70
N PRO A 42 17.83 -0.63 -2.05
CA PRO A 42 17.34 -0.95 -3.38
C PRO A 42 15.95 -0.34 -3.62
N PRO A 43 15.56 -0.09 -4.88
CA PRO A 43 14.19 0.23 -5.23
C PRO A 43 13.25 -0.94 -4.89
N MET A 44 12.03 -0.64 -4.44
CA MET A 44 11.05 -1.65 -4.05
C MET A 44 10.51 -2.45 -5.25
N PHE A 45 10.41 -1.81 -6.41
CA PHE A 45 9.96 -2.41 -7.67
C PHE A 45 10.73 -1.78 -8.83
N ASN A 46 10.84 -2.50 -9.95
CA ASN A 46 11.33 -1.89 -11.18
C ASN A 46 10.26 -0.96 -11.71
N SER A 47 10.57 0.33 -11.76
CA SER A 47 9.65 1.35 -12.19
C SER A 47 9.89 1.79 -13.64
N ASP A 48 10.92 1.25 -14.31
CA ASP A 48 11.19 1.52 -15.72
C ASP A 48 10.08 0.89 -16.59
N PRO A 49 9.22 1.70 -17.24
CA PRO A 49 8.13 1.18 -18.06
C PRO A 49 8.63 0.36 -19.25
N SER A 50 9.87 0.59 -19.73
CA SER A 50 10.47 -0.18 -20.83
C SER A 50 10.90 -1.58 -20.42
N GLN A 51 11.03 -1.82 -19.11
CA GLN A 51 11.43 -3.10 -18.53
C GLN A 51 10.23 -3.83 -17.89
N MET A 52 9.03 -3.27 -18.00
CA MET A 52 7.82 -3.95 -17.54
C MET A 52 7.34 -4.96 -18.59
N PRO A 53 7.17 -6.24 -18.21
CA PRO A 53 6.55 -7.22 -19.08
C PRO A 53 5.18 -6.75 -19.59
N GLU A 54 4.84 -7.08 -20.84
CA GLU A 54 3.52 -6.75 -21.40
C GLU A 54 2.38 -7.38 -20.59
N ASP A 55 2.63 -8.51 -19.91
CA ASP A 55 1.73 -9.22 -19.03
C ASP A 55 1.86 -8.80 -17.55
N ALA A 56 2.68 -7.81 -17.22
CA ALA A 56 2.82 -7.35 -15.84
C ALA A 56 1.47 -6.90 -15.27
N ASP A 57 1.20 -7.28 -14.02
CA ASP A 57 -0.06 -6.98 -13.34
C ASP A 57 -0.36 -5.47 -13.38
N SER A 58 -1.63 -5.14 -13.59
CA SER A 58 -2.14 -3.76 -13.69
C SER A 58 -1.67 -2.82 -12.56
N PRO A 59 -1.59 -3.21 -11.27
CA PRO A 59 -1.12 -2.31 -10.21
C PRO A 59 0.30 -1.79 -10.42
N PHE A 60 1.22 -2.58 -11.00
CA PHE A 60 2.60 -2.12 -11.24
C PHE A 60 2.65 -1.13 -12.40
N LYS A 61 1.89 -1.40 -13.47
CA LYS A 61 1.75 -0.46 -14.60
C LYS A 61 1.13 0.85 -14.15
N GLU A 62 0.07 0.80 -13.34
CA GLU A 62 -0.56 1.98 -12.75
C GLU A 62 0.43 2.72 -11.82
N ALA A 63 1.19 2.01 -10.98
CA ALA A 63 2.20 2.59 -10.10
C ALA A 63 3.32 3.31 -10.87
N ALA A 64 3.80 2.71 -11.96
CA ALA A 64 4.78 3.34 -12.85
C ALA A 64 4.19 4.56 -13.55
N SER A 65 2.93 4.47 -14.03
CA SER A 65 2.23 5.59 -14.68
C SER A 65 2.15 6.84 -13.80
N TYR A 66 2.04 6.66 -12.48
CA TYR A 66 2.04 7.77 -11.53
C TYR A 66 3.46 8.17 -11.10
N SER A 67 4.26 7.21 -10.63
CA SER A 67 5.50 7.49 -9.87
C SER A 67 6.71 7.83 -10.74
N VAL A 68 6.70 7.44 -12.02
CA VAL A 68 7.84 7.65 -12.94
C VAL A 68 7.57 8.74 -13.96
N THR A 69 6.30 8.98 -14.29
CA THR A 69 5.94 10.06 -15.20
C THR A 69 5.88 11.40 -14.48
N LYS A 70 5.75 12.49 -15.24
CA LYS A 70 5.54 13.84 -14.68
C LYS A 70 4.27 13.98 -13.82
N ARG A 71 3.36 12.99 -13.85
CA ARG A 71 2.12 12.97 -13.05
C ARG A 71 2.41 13.00 -11.56
N GLY A 72 3.33 12.15 -11.08
CA GLY A 72 3.64 12.00 -9.65
C GLY A 72 5.12 11.85 -9.31
N ASN A 73 6.03 11.91 -10.29
CA ASN A 73 7.46 11.80 -10.02
C ASN A 73 7.99 13.01 -9.21
N HIS A 74 8.84 12.72 -8.22
CA HIS A 74 9.49 13.74 -7.41
C HIS A 74 10.91 13.29 -6.99
N PRO A 75 11.95 14.14 -7.08
CA PRO A 75 13.35 13.74 -6.85
C PRO A 75 13.65 13.23 -5.43
N ARG A 76 12.85 13.63 -4.43
CA ARG A 76 12.94 13.10 -3.05
C ARG A 76 12.19 11.78 -2.84
N SER A 77 11.46 11.28 -3.84
CA SER A 77 10.69 10.04 -3.78
C SER A 77 11.40 8.94 -4.57
N GLY A 78 12.48 8.41 -3.99
CA GLY A 78 13.36 7.45 -4.67
C GLY A 78 12.81 6.03 -4.80
N GLN A 79 11.63 5.73 -4.25
CA GLN A 79 11.02 4.39 -4.23
C GLN A 79 11.92 3.31 -3.59
N LYS A 80 12.87 3.71 -2.74
CA LYS A 80 13.84 2.81 -2.08
C LYS A 80 13.38 2.45 -0.68
N VAL A 81 13.55 1.18 -0.30
CA VAL A 81 13.26 0.71 1.07
C VAL A 81 14.41 -0.16 1.57
N PRO A 82 15.01 0.15 2.74
CA PRO A 82 16.00 -0.73 3.34
C PRO A 82 15.41 -2.12 3.61
N PRO A 83 16.03 -3.22 3.16
CA PRO A 83 15.53 -4.57 3.41
C PRO A 83 15.41 -4.91 4.90
N SER A 84 16.18 -4.23 5.77
CA SER A 84 16.01 -4.35 7.22
C SER A 84 14.65 -3.92 7.74
N SER A 85 13.81 -3.24 6.95
CA SER A 85 12.43 -2.91 7.33
C SER A 85 11.49 -4.12 7.19
N TYR A 86 11.89 -5.17 6.46
CA TYR A 86 11.00 -6.27 6.12
C TYR A 86 10.63 -7.14 7.32
N ASP A 87 11.50 -7.30 8.32
CA ASP A 87 11.14 -8.03 9.55
C ASP A 87 10.02 -7.34 10.33
N LEU A 88 10.05 -6.01 10.43
CA LEU A 88 8.96 -5.22 11.00
C LEU A 88 7.68 -5.39 10.17
N MET A 89 7.79 -5.25 8.84
CA MET A 89 6.64 -5.33 7.94
C MET A 89 5.97 -6.71 7.92
N VAL A 90 6.73 -7.80 8.07
CA VAL A 90 6.17 -9.17 8.11
C VAL A 90 5.25 -9.37 9.30
N SER A 91 5.57 -8.77 10.44
CA SER A 91 4.78 -8.88 11.68
C SER A 91 3.70 -7.81 11.82
N TYR A 92 3.64 -6.84 10.90
CA TYR A 92 2.80 -5.67 11.01
C TYR A 92 1.41 -5.89 10.40
N ASP A 93 0.37 -5.41 11.09
CA ASP A 93 -1.01 -5.42 10.62
C ASP A 93 -1.72 -4.10 10.98
N SER A 94 -1.94 -3.25 9.96
CA SER A 94 -2.68 -1.99 10.09
C SER A 94 -4.14 -2.16 10.53
N PHE A 95 -4.74 -3.35 10.33
CA PHE A 95 -6.17 -3.57 10.48
C PHE A 95 -6.55 -4.47 11.66
N ASN A 96 -5.58 -4.95 12.43
CA ASN A 96 -5.85 -5.85 13.56
C ASN A 96 -6.78 -5.24 14.64
N PHE A 97 -6.73 -3.92 14.84
CA PHE A 97 -7.41 -3.25 15.96
C PHE A 97 -8.47 -2.23 15.53
N GLN A 98 -9.06 -2.38 14.35
CA GLN A 98 -10.09 -1.46 13.84
C GLN A 98 -11.29 -1.28 14.79
N HIS A 99 -11.64 -2.33 15.55
CA HIS A 99 -12.71 -2.29 16.55
C HIS A 99 -12.47 -1.30 17.71
N LEU A 100 -11.22 -0.87 17.95
CA LEU A 100 -10.86 0.12 18.98
C LEU A 100 -11.00 1.58 18.50
N ILE A 101 -11.36 1.82 17.24
CA ILE A 101 -11.56 3.18 16.72
C ILE A 101 -12.82 3.81 17.35
N SER A 102 -13.91 3.04 17.39
CA SER A 102 -15.18 3.42 18.00
C SER A 102 -14.98 3.90 19.46
N PRO A 103 -15.72 4.94 19.91
CA PRO A 103 -16.87 5.58 19.26
C PRO A 103 -16.51 6.67 18.24
N ARG A 104 -15.22 6.89 17.94
CA ARG A 104 -14.84 7.86 16.91
C ARG A 104 -15.36 7.37 15.56
N PRO A 105 -15.93 8.28 14.74
CA PRO A 105 -16.35 7.92 13.40
C PRO A 105 -15.14 7.46 12.59
N TYR A 106 -15.36 6.50 11.72
CA TYR A 106 -14.34 5.92 10.86
C TYR A 106 -14.79 5.94 9.40
N LEU A 107 -13.98 6.51 8.50
CA LEU A 107 -14.24 6.56 7.07
C LEU A 107 -13.04 6.01 6.31
N MET A 108 -13.30 5.05 5.42
CA MET A 108 -12.38 4.64 4.36
C MET A 108 -12.92 5.07 2.99
N ILE A 109 -12.04 5.52 2.11
CA ILE A 109 -12.36 5.85 0.71
C ILE A 109 -11.52 4.97 -0.19
N ALA A 110 -12.15 4.37 -1.20
CA ALA A 110 -11.46 3.53 -2.19
C ALA A 110 -12.13 3.60 -3.55
N GLY A 111 -11.38 3.34 -4.62
CA GLY A 111 -11.92 3.26 -5.98
C GLY A 111 -12.58 1.90 -6.23
N SER A 112 -13.61 1.84 -7.07
CA SER A 112 -14.30 0.58 -7.45
C SER A 112 -13.40 -0.41 -8.18
N ASP A 113 -12.43 0.12 -8.95
CA ASP A 113 -11.59 -0.65 -9.86
C ASP A 113 -10.20 -0.91 -9.25
N ALA A 114 -9.97 -0.42 -8.03
CA ALA A 114 -8.72 -0.63 -7.31
C ALA A 114 -8.60 -2.10 -6.89
N GLN A 115 -7.52 -2.79 -7.29
CA GLN A 115 -7.30 -4.19 -6.91
C GLN A 115 -7.22 -4.36 -5.38
N ASN A 116 -6.79 -3.32 -4.69
CA ASN A 116 -6.64 -3.26 -3.24
C ASN A 116 -7.91 -2.80 -2.48
N LEU A 117 -9.05 -2.60 -3.16
CA LEU A 117 -10.34 -2.24 -2.53
C LEU A 117 -10.74 -3.19 -1.40
N HIS A 118 -10.39 -4.48 -1.53
CA HIS A 118 -10.72 -5.48 -0.53
C HIS A 118 -10.10 -5.17 0.85
N PHE A 119 -8.92 -4.54 0.92
CA PHE A 119 -8.34 -4.10 2.20
C PHE A 119 -9.23 -3.09 2.92
N SER A 120 -9.76 -2.10 2.19
CA SER A 120 -10.68 -1.10 2.77
C SER A 120 -11.99 -1.73 3.22
N ARG A 121 -12.52 -2.71 2.46
CA ARG A 121 -13.72 -3.47 2.85
C ARG A 121 -13.50 -4.24 4.15
N ASP A 122 -12.40 -5.00 4.22
CA ASP A 122 -12.08 -5.83 5.38
C ASP A 122 -11.80 -4.96 6.63
N ALA A 123 -11.11 -3.84 6.47
CA ALA A 123 -10.84 -2.89 7.55
C ALA A 123 -12.13 -2.27 8.11
N VAL A 124 -13.07 -1.85 7.25
CA VAL A 124 -14.38 -1.33 7.68
C VAL A 124 -15.21 -2.43 8.34
N ALA A 125 -15.23 -3.65 7.79
CA ALA A 125 -15.94 -4.78 8.38
C ALA A 125 -15.45 -5.13 9.80
N ALA A 126 -14.14 -4.99 10.05
CA ALA A 126 -13.53 -5.21 11.36
C ALA A 126 -13.74 -4.07 12.39
N ALA A 127 -14.16 -2.88 11.94
CA ALA A 127 -14.42 -1.75 12.83
C ALA A 127 -15.78 -1.87 13.56
N ARG A 128 -16.00 -1.11 14.63
CA ARG A 128 -17.32 -0.93 15.25
C ARG A 128 -17.95 0.38 14.75
N GLU A 129 -19.28 0.51 14.87
CA GLU A 129 -19.98 1.75 14.50
C GLU A 129 -19.52 2.96 15.35
N PRO A 130 -19.55 4.19 14.82
CA PRO A 130 -19.96 4.55 13.45
C PRO A 130 -18.82 4.35 12.42
N ARG A 131 -19.07 3.59 11.35
CA ARG A 131 -18.10 3.28 10.29
C ARG A 131 -18.70 3.44 8.90
N GLU A 132 -17.88 3.83 7.93
CA GLU A 132 -18.31 4.03 6.55
C GLU A 132 -17.20 3.60 5.56
N LEU A 133 -17.61 2.91 4.50
CA LEU A 133 -16.82 2.73 3.29
C LEU A 133 -17.46 3.54 2.16
N PHE A 134 -16.75 4.54 1.64
CA PHE A 134 -17.18 5.31 0.48
C PHE A 134 -16.40 4.87 -0.76
N VAL A 135 -17.11 4.27 -1.72
CA VAL A 135 -16.50 3.75 -2.96
C VAL A 135 -16.70 4.76 -4.10
N VAL A 136 -15.61 5.16 -4.74
CA VAL A 136 -15.63 6.06 -5.90
C VAL A 136 -15.65 5.22 -7.18
N ASP A 137 -16.73 5.36 -7.96
CA ASP A 137 -16.96 4.58 -9.17
C ASP A 137 -15.95 4.90 -10.29
N GLY A 138 -15.51 3.86 -11.00
CA GLY A 138 -14.58 3.94 -12.14
C GLY A 138 -13.16 4.40 -11.80
N LYS A 139 -12.74 4.33 -10.53
CA LYS A 139 -11.41 4.77 -10.08
C LYS A 139 -10.53 3.58 -9.68
N ASN A 140 -9.29 3.58 -10.14
CA ASN A 140 -8.26 2.67 -9.62
C ASN A 140 -7.58 3.25 -8.36
N HIS A 141 -6.52 2.60 -7.87
CA HIS A 141 -5.81 3.02 -6.66
C HIS A 141 -5.12 4.39 -6.83
N PHE A 142 -4.49 4.62 -7.99
CA PHE A 142 -3.68 5.80 -8.27
C PHE A 142 -4.52 6.99 -8.74
N ASP A 143 -5.70 6.78 -9.32
CA ASP A 143 -6.57 7.88 -9.73
C ASP A 143 -7.02 8.73 -8.53
N LEU A 144 -7.18 8.13 -7.36
CA LEU A 144 -7.53 8.85 -6.14
C LEU A 144 -6.37 9.68 -5.56
N TYR A 145 -5.15 9.59 -6.10
CA TYR A 145 -4.00 10.38 -5.62
C TYR A 145 -4.08 11.83 -6.09
N ASP A 146 -4.65 12.07 -7.27
CA ASP A 146 -4.66 13.38 -7.92
C ASP A 146 -6.02 13.79 -8.51
N ASP A 147 -6.98 12.87 -8.68
CA ASP A 147 -8.38 13.22 -8.94
C ASP A 147 -9.21 13.17 -7.66
N LEU A 148 -9.40 14.35 -7.07
CA LEU A 148 -10.18 14.55 -5.84
C LEU A 148 -11.58 15.09 -6.08
N THR A 149 -12.07 15.09 -7.33
CA THR A 149 -13.37 15.68 -7.68
C THR A 149 -14.52 15.09 -6.88
N VAL A 150 -14.46 13.79 -6.57
CA VAL A 150 -15.48 13.08 -5.79
C VAL A 150 -15.06 12.86 -4.32
N SER A 151 -13.82 12.42 -4.09
CA SER A 151 -13.33 12.10 -2.73
C SER A 151 -13.08 13.36 -1.87
N GLY A 152 -12.68 14.47 -2.48
CA GLY A 152 -12.41 15.73 -1.81
C GLY A 152 -13.64 16.30 -1.09
N PRO A 153 -14.77 16.54 -1.79
CA PRO A 153 -16.01 16.98 -1.15
C PRO A 153 -16.50 16.03 -0.04
N LYS A 154 -16.36 14.71 -0.23
CA LYS A 154 -16.69 13.71 0.79
C LYS A 154 -15.88 13.91 2.06
N LEU A 155 -14.55 14.10 1.94
CA LEU A 155 -13.65 14.33 3.08
C LEU A 155 -13.98 15.63 3.80
N VAL A 156 -14.18 16.73 3.06
CA VAL A 156 -14.54 18.05 3.64
C VAL A 156 -15.83 17.93 4.46
N ASN A 157 -16.88 17.33 3.90
CA ASN A 157 -18.14 17.14 4.60
C ASN A 157 -18.01 16.17 5.80
N TYR A 158 -17.18 15.13 5.70
CA TYR A 158 -16.96 14.20 6.80
C TYR A 158 -16.26 14.90 7.98
N PHE A 159 -15.15 15.58 7.75
CA PHE A 159 -14.44 16.28 8.82
C PHE A 159 -15.21 17.47 9.36
N GLY A 160 -15.93 18.22 8.52
CA GLY A 160 -16.79 19.32 8.97
C GLY A 160 -17.93 18.91 9.91
N LYS A 161 -18.25 17.61 9.99
CA LYS A 161 -19.26 17.05 10.92
C LYS A 161 -18.67 16.41 12.16
N ASN A 162 -17.37 16.04 12.14
CA ASN A 162 -16.80 15.09 13.09
C ASN A 162 -15.51 15.60 13.79
N LEU A 163 -15.04 16.81 13.46
CA LEU A 163 -14.00 17.55 14.18
C LEU A 163 -14.62 18.76 14.88
#